data_AF-A0AAW0L1S8-F1
#
_entry.id   AF-A0AAW0L1S8-F1
#
_cell.length_a   1.000
_cell.length_b   1.000
_cell.length_c   1.000
_cell.angle_alpha   90.00
_cell.angle_beta   90.00
_cell.angle_gamma   90.00
#
_symmetry.space_group_name_H-M   'P 1'
#
loop_
_entity.id
_entity.type
_entity.pdbx_description
1 polymer ?
#
loop_
_entity_poly.entity_id
_entity_poly.type
_entity_poly.pdbx_seq_one_letter_code
_entity_poly.pdbx_strand_id
1 'polypeptide(L)'
;VLYYLVRVKPFTTLSIQLQGGKFDHANRMFSDIAGTWNGILEEMSDVKELVPELFYLPETLTNENSIDFGTTQLGGKLDSVELPPWAENPIDFIHKHRMALESEHVSAHLHEWIDLIFG
;
A
#
# COMPACT_ATOMS: atom_id res chain seq x y z
N VAL A 1 -4.56 7.09 1.47
CA VAL A 1 -3.30 7.55 2.12
C VAL A 1 -2.97 6.77 3.39
N LEU A 2 -3.67 6.97 4.52
CA LEU A 2 -3.32 6.32 5.81
C LEU A 2 -3.26 4.78 5.76
N TYR A 3 -4.10 4.17 4.92
CA TYR A 3 -4.08 2.73 4.66
C TYR A 3 -2.69 2.24 4.19
N TYR A 4 -2.13 2.86 3.14
CA TYR A 4 -0.82 2.47 2.59
C TYR A 4 0.35 2.89 3.49
N LEU A 5 0.24 4.05 4.14
CA LEU A 5 1.38 4.66 4.85
C LEU A 5 1.45 4.34 6.34
N VAL A 6 0.61 3.45 6.87
CA VAL A 6 0.47 3.20 8.31
C VAL A 6 1.78 2.84 9.03
N ARG A 7 2.78 2.31 8.31
CA ARG A 7 4.11 1.93 8.83
C ARG A 7 5.10 3.09 8.96
N VAL A 8 4.80 4.24 8.34
CA VAL A 8 5.67 5.42 8.30
C VAL A 8 5.12 6.52 9.19
N LYS A 9 5.97 7.16 9.99
CA LYS A 9 5.58 8.35 10.77
C LYS A 9 5.51 9.58 9.85
N PRO A 10 4.56 10.52 10.07
CA PRO A 10 3.60 10.59 11.18
C PRO A 10 2.31 9.78 10.97
N PHE A 11 2.15 9.09 9.83
CA PHE A 11 0.91 8.40 9.46
C PHE A 11 0.52 7.29 10.42
N THR A 12 1.50 6.59 11.03
CA THR A 12 1.22 5.66 12.14
C THR A 12 0.40 6.30 13.25
N THR A 13 0.82 7.49 13.72
CA THR A 13 0.13 8.22 14.80
C THR A 13 -1.24 8.71 14.33
N LEU A 14 -1.33 9.21 13.10
CA LEU A 14 -2.59 9.67 12.52
C LEU A 14 -3.60 8.51 12.37
N SER A 15 -3.15 7.32 11.97
CA SER A 15 -4.00 6.13 11.87
C SER A 15 -4.57 5.70 13.23
N ILE A 16 -3.75 5.75 14.30
CA ILE A 16 -4.20 5.48 15.67
C ILE A 16 -5.25 6.50 16.11
N GLN A 17 -5.00 7.79 15.85
CA GLN A 17 -5.92 8.87 16.22
C GLN A 17 -7.26 8.75 15.50
N LEU A 18 -7.24 8.44 14.20
CA LEU A 18 -8.44 8.25 13.39
C LEU A 18 -9.31 7.09 13.91
N GLN A 19 -8.67 6.05 14.45
CA GLN A 19 -9.32 4.83 14.95
C GLN A 19 -9.57 4.84 16.47
N GLY A 20 -9.64 6.04 17.07
CA GLY A 20 -10.04 6.21 18.47
C GLY A 20 -8.99 5.75 19.49
N GLY A 21 -7.71 5.85 19.16
CA GLY A 21 -6.60 5.59 20.09
C GLY A 21 -5.96 4.20 19.97
N LYS A 22 -6.33 3.40 18.95
CA LYS A 22 -5.71 2.11 18.63
C LYS A 22 -5.66 1.90 17.12
N PHE A 23 -4.97 0.88 16.63
CA PHE A 23 -5.03 0.50 15.22
C PHE A 23 -6.40 -0.09 14.84
N ASP A 24 -6.68 -0.12 13.55
CA ASP A 24 -7.84 -0.82 12.99
C ASP A 24 -7.71 -2.34 13.20
N HIS A 25 -8.77 -3.09 12.89
CA HIS A 25 -8.70 -4.54 12.85
C HIS A 25 -7.62 -5.01 11.87
N ALA A 26 -6.72 -5.87 12.34
CA ALA A 26 -5.57 -6.36 11.58
C ALA A 26 -5.93 -6.88 10.17
N ASN A 27 -7.06 -7.57 10.00
CA ASN A 27 -7.52 -8.09 8.70
C ASN A 27 -7.91 -6.99 7.68
N ARG A 28 -8.11 -5.75 8.11
CA ARG A 28 -8.45 -4.61 7.26
C ARG A 28 -7.26 -3.69 6.99
N MET A 29 -6.13 -3.97 7.61
CA MET A 29 -4.93 -3.18 7.43
C MET A 29 -4.16 -3.64 6.19
N PHE A 30 -3.39 -2.74 5.62
CA PHE A 30 -2.55 -3.05 4.47
C PHE A 30 -1.46 -4.06 4.85
N SER A 31 -1.54 -5.29 4.33
CA SER A 31 -0.61 -6.37 4.65
C SER A 31 -0.07 -7.14 3.45
N ASP A 32 -0.73 -7.07 2.29
CA ASP A 32 -0.36 -7.84 1.09
C ASP A 32 -0.68 -7.01 -0.16
N ILE A 33 0.32 -6.81 -1.04
CA ILE A 33 0.14 -6.11 -2.32
C ILE A 33 -0.85 -6.84 -3.22
N ALA A 34 -0.70 -8.16 -3.38
CA ALA A 34 -1.55 -8.95 -4.28
C ALA A 34 -2.97 -9.05 -3.75
N GLY A 35 -3.13 -9.31 -2.45
CA GLY A 35 -4.41 -9.29 -1.77
C GLY A 35 -5.12 -7.93 -1.88
N THR A 36 -4.39 -6.82 -1.73
CA THR A 36 -4.96 -5.46 -1.90
C THR A 36 -5.44 -5.24 -3.34
N TRP A 37 -4.62 -5.62 -4.33
CA TRP A 37 -4.99 -5.53 -5.74
C TRP A 37 -6.24 -6.33 -6.07
N ASN A 38 -6.32 -7.58 -5.62
CA ASN A 38 -7.49 -8.43 -5.84
C ASN A 38 -8.74 -7.87 -5.14
N GLY A 39 -8.60 -7.35 -3.92
CA GLY A 39 -9.70 -6.70 -3.20
C GLY A 39 -10.29 -5.52 -3.97
N ILE A 40 -9.45 -4.67 -4.56
CA ILE A 40 -9.89 -3.53 -5.40
C ILE A 40 -10.65 -4.01 -6.65
N LEU A 41 -10.24 -5.13 -7.25
CA LEU A 41 -10.89 -5.66 -8.45
C LEU A 41 -12.23 -6.36 -8.16
N GLU A 42 -12.37 -7.00 -7.01
CA GLU A 42 -13.52 -7.83 -6.67
C GLU A 42 -14.60 -7.05 -5.90
N GLU A 43 -14.20 -6.12 -5.02
CA GLU A 43 -15.11 -5.38 -4.16
C GLU A 43 -15.56 -4.07 -4.82
N MET A 44 -16.82 -3.98 -5.25
CA MET A 44 -17.37 -2.78 -5.91
C MET A 44 -17.31 -1.49 -5.06
N SER A 45 -17.08 -1.61 -3.75
CA SER A 45 -16.92 -0.47 -2.84
C SER A 45 -15.47 -0.04 -2.66
N ASP A 46 -14.51 -0.82 -3.15
CA ASP A 46 -13.09 -0.54 -3.03
C ASP A 46 -12.55 0.12 -4.31
N VAL A 47 -12.52 1.46 -4.30
CA VAL A 47 -12.08 2.29 -5.43
C VAL A 47 -10.75 2.99 -5.15
N LYS A 48 -9.84 2.33 -4.42
CA LYS A 48 -8.55 2.92 -4.04
C LYS A 48 -7.62 3.03 -5.25
N GLU A 49 -7.00 4.20 -5.37
CA GLU A 49 -5.85 4.42 -6.24
C GLU A 49 -4.54 4.42 -5.44
N LEU A 50 -3.43 4.14 -6.14
CA LEU A 50 -2.10 4.14 -5.53
C LEU A 50 -1.69 5.53 -5.06
N VAL A 51 -0.86 5.57 -4.02
CA VAL A 51 -0.22 6.80 -3.53
C VAL A 51 1.18 6.95 -4.12
N PRO A 52 1.69 8.18 -4.28
CA PRO A 52 3.02 8.42 -4.87
C PRO A 52 4.15 7.63 -4.20
N GLU A 53 4.08 7.42 -2.88
CA GLU A 53 5.08 6.71 -2.10
C GLU A 53 5.35 5.28 -2.60
N LEU A 54 4.36 4.63 -3.23
CA LEU A 54 4.54 3.32 -3.84
C LEU A 54 5.41 3.33 -5.12
N PHE A 55 5.95 4.49 -5.51
CA PHE A 55 6.89 4.64 -6.63
C PHE A 55 8.27 5.15 -6.19
N TYR A 56 8.48 5.45 -4.90
CA TYR A 56 9.79 5.94 -4.43
C TYR A 56 10.17 5.63 -2.97
N LEU A 57 9.24 5.17 -2.11
CA LEU A 57 9.46 5.04 -0.66
C LEU A 57 9.26 3.59 -0.16
N PRO A 58 10.31 2.75 -0.18
CA PRO A 58 10.22 1.34 0.24
C PRO A 58 9.85 1.14 1.72
N GLU A 59 10.09 2.14 2.56
CA GLU A 59 9.79 2.14 3.99
C GLU A 59 8.29 1.96 4.27
N THR A 60 7.44 2.28 3.29
CA THR A 60 5.99 2.03 3.36
C THR A 60 5.64 0.54 3.46
N LEU A 61 6.52 -0.34 2.98
CA LEU A 61 6.32 -1.78 2.91
C LEU A 61 7.01 -2.52 4.06
N THR A 62 7.83 -1.83 4.87
CA THR A 62 8.62 -2.44 5.95
C THR A 62 8.19 -1.94 7.32
N ASN A 63 8.17 -2.82 8.31
CA ASN A 63 7.92 -2.44 9.70
C ASN A 63 9.22 -2.11 10.46
N GLU A 64 9.98 -1.11 9.99
CA GLU A 64 11.27 -0.73 10.61
C GLU A 64 11.14 -0.31 12.08
N ASN A 65 9.98 0.25 12.43
CA ASN A 65 9.68 0.72 13.78
C ASN A 65 9.21 -0.39 14.73
N SER A 66 9.15 -1.66 14.27
CA SER A 66 8.66 -2.81 15.07
C SER A 66 7.31 -2.55 15.72
N ILE A 67 6.41 -1.90 14.98
CA ILE A 67 5.07 -1.54 15.45
C ILE A 67 4.23 -2.81 15.59
N ASP A 68 3.48 -2.93 16.69
CA ASP A 68 2.51 -4.01 16.86
C ASP A 68 1.16 -3.62 16.24
N PHE A 69 0.88 -4.17 15.07
CA PHE A 69 -0.39 -4.01 14.35
C PHE A 69 -1.44 -5.05 14.77
N GLY A 70 -1.10 -5.96 15.69
CA GLY A 70 -1.97 -7.04 16.13
C GLY A 70 -1.94 -8.26 15.22
N THR A 71 -2.95 -9.12 15.39
CA THR A 71 -3.02 -10.45 14.77
C THR A 71 -4.28 -10.58 13.92
N THR A 72 -4.14 -11.15 12.73
CA THR A 72 -5.25 -11.50 11.85
C THR A 72 -6.12 -12.60 12.47
N GLN A 73 -7.32 -12.81 11.92
CA GLN A 73 -8.21 -13.89 12.37
C GLN A 73 -7.60 -15.29 12.20
N LEU A 74 -6.68 -15.42 11.24
CA LEU A 74 -5.95 -16.67 10.97
C LEU A 74 -4.74 -16.86 11.90
N GLY A 75 -4.51 -15.94 12.85
CA GLY A 75 -3.41 -16.02 13.80
C GLY A 75 -2.07 -15.45 13.30
N GLY A 76 -2.04 -14.89 12.08
CA GLY A 76 -0.84 -14.24 11.53
C GLY A 76 -0.63 -12.86 12.15
N LYS A 77 0.57 -12.59 12.66
CA LYS A 77 0.91 -11.25 13.18
C LYS A 77 1.20 -10.31 12.00
N LEU A 78 0.55 -9.15 11.95
CA LEU A 78 0.88 -8.17 10.91
C LEU A 78 2.26 -7.58 11.18
N ASP A 79 3.09 -7.54 10.15
CA ASP A 79 4.42 -6.93 10.20
C ASP A 79 4.68 -6.16 8.89
N SER A 80 5.78 -6.45 8.18
CA SER A 80 6.05 -5.93 6.84
C SER A 80 5.03 -6.44 5.82
N VAL A 81 4.83 -5.68 4.74
CA VAL A 81 3.86 -5.99 3.68
C VAL A 81 4.38 -7.17 2.86
N GLU A 82 3.52 -8.14 2.61
CA GLU A 82 3.79 -9.27 1.72
C GLU A 82 3.94 -8.77 0.28
N LEU A 83 5.06 -9.13 -0.33
CA LEU A 83 5.43 -8.72 -1.67
C LEU A 83 5.04 -9.81 -2.68
N PRO A 84 4.71 -9.41 -3.92
CA PRO A 84 4.49 -10.38 -4.99
C PRO A 84 5.78 -11.15 -5.32
N PRO A 85 5.68 -12.38 -5.86
CA PRO A 85 6.82 -13.28 -6.04
C PRO A 85 7.90 -12.78 -7.00
N TRP A 86 7.61 -11.75 -7.80
CA TRP A 86 8.57 -11.12 -8.71
C TRP A 86 9.41 -10.02 -8.05
N ALA A 87 9.09 -9.61 -6.82
CA ALA A 87 9.85 -8.63 -6.06
C ALA A 87 10.71 -9.34 -5.00
N GLU A 88 12.03 -9.15 -5.08
CA GLU A 88 12.97 -9.78 -4.15
C GLU A 88 12.92 -9.14 -2.75
N ASN A 89 12.65 -7.83 -2.71
CA ASN A 89 12.58 -7.03 -1.49
C ASN A 89 11.83 -5.71 -1.77
N PRO A 90 11.51 -4.90 -0.74
CA PRO A 90 10.78 -3.65 -0.92
C PRO A 90 11.44 -2.64 -1.85
N ILE A 91 12.78 -2.58 -1.87
CA ILE A 91 13.53 -1.68 -2.74
C ILE A 91 13.35 -2.10 -4.21
N ASP A 92 13.48 -3.39 -4.49
CA ASP A 92 13.28 -3.97 -5.81
C ASP A 92 11.82 -3.80 -6.29
N PHE A 93 10.83 -3.99 -5.39
CA PHE A 93 9.42 -3.69 -5.68
C PHE A 93 9.24 -2.24 -6.15
N ILE A 94 9.70 -1.27 -5.35
CA ILE A 94 9.59 0.17 -5.65
C ILE A 94 10.32 0.51 -6.95
N HIS A 95 11.51 -0.05 -7.16
CA HIS A 95 12.29 0.17 -8.38
C HIS A 95 11.52 -0.28 -9.62
N LYS A 96 10.95 -1.49 -9.60
CA LYS A 96 10.12 -2.01 -10.69
C LYS A 96 8.84 -1.20 -10.90
N HIS A 97 8.20 -0.74 -9.82
CA HIS A 97 7.03 0.12 -9.90
C HIS A 97 7.36 1.46 -10.59
N ARG A 98 8.49 2.07 -10.24
CA ARG A 98 8.98 3.28 -10.90
C ARG A 98 9.31 3.03 -12.37
N MET A 99 9.98 1.93 -12.71
CA MET A 99 10.25 1.57 -14.10
C MET A 99 8.97 1.38 -14.91
N ALA A 100 7.93 0.79 -14.30
CA ALA A 100 6.63 0.61 -14.96
C ALA A 100 5.96 1.98 -15.21
N LEU A 101 5.99 2.88 -14.23
CA LEU A 101 5.45 4.25 -14.37
C LEU A 101 6.15 5.04 -15.48
N GLU A 102 7.47 4.89 -15.62
CA GLU A 102 8.28 5.57 -16.63
C GLU A 102 8.33 4.82 -17.98
N SER A 103 7.52 3.76 -18.14
CA SER A 103 7.51 2.96 -19.37
C SER A 103 6.88 3.70 -20.54
N GLU A 104 7.22 3.28 -21.77
CA GLU A 104 6.56 3.79 -22.98
C GLU A 104 5.06 3.56 -22.96
N HIS A 105 4.61 2.43 -22.39
CA HIS A 105 3.19 2.12 -22.27
C HIS A 105 2.47 3.14 -21.38
N VAL A 106 2.97 3.42 -20.18
CA VAL A 106 2.35 4.43 -19.31
C VAL A 106 2.48 5.81 -19.93
N SER A 107 3.63 6.18 -20.48
CA SER A 107 3.83 7.48 -21.14
C SER A 107 2.83 7.74 -22.26
N ALA A 108 2.49 6.72 -23.05
CA ALA A 108 1.53 6.82 -24.13
C ALA A 108 0.07 6.98 -23.66
N HIS A 109 -0.29 6.48 -22.47
CA HIS A 109 -1.69 6.41 -22.00
C HIS A 109 -1.97 7.21 -20.71
N LEU A 110 -0.96 7.79 -20.06
CA LEU A 110 -1.12 8.49 -18.78
C LEU A 110 -2.11 9.66 -18.87
N HIS A 111 -2.20 10.31 -20.03
CA HIS A 111 -3.15 11.37 -20.29
C HIS A 111 -4.62 10.90 -20.12
N GLU A 112 -4.94 9.65 -20.46
CA GLU A 112 -6.28 9.09 -20.29
C GLU A 112 -6.67 9.00 -18.80
N TRP A 113 -5.71 8.65 -17.94
CA TRP A 113 -5.91 8.67 -16.50
C TRP A 113 -6.02 10.11 -15.96
N ILE A 114 -5.23 11.05 -16.47
CA ILE A 114 -5.32 12.47 -16.08
C ILE A 114 -6.71 13.02 -16.42
N ASP A 115 -7.21 12.73 -17.61
CA ASP A 115 -8.55 13.15 -18.07
C ASP A 115 -9.65 12.57 -17.15
N LEU A 116 -9.50 11.31 -16.70
CA LEU A 116 -10.44 10.69 -15.75
C LEU A 116 -10.46 11.40 -14.39
N ILE A 117 -9.29 11.77 -13.86
CA ILE A 117 -9.15 12.31 -12.49
C ILE A 117 -9.42 13.81 -12.43
N PHE A 118 -8.97 14.58 -13.44
CA PHE A 118 -8.95 16.04 -13.39
C PHE A 118 -9.84 16.71 -14.43
N GLY A 119 -10.19 16.03 -15.53
CA GLY A 119 -11.04 16.56 -16.60
C GLY A 119 -10.31 17.44 -17.61
#